data_AF-A0A712CVH2-F1
#
_entry.id   AF-A0A712CVH2-F1
#
_cell.length_a   1.000
_cell.length_b   1.000
_cell.length_c   1.000
_cell.angle_alpha   90.00
_cell.angle_beta   90.00
_cell.angle_gamma   90.00
#
_symmetry.space_group_name_H-M   'P 1'
#
loop_
_entity.id
_entity.type
_entity.pdbx_description
1 polymer ?
#
loop_
_entity_poly.entity_id
_entity_poly.type
_entity_poly.pdbx_seq_one_letter_code
_entity_poly.pdbx_strand_id
1 'polypeptide(L)'
;MALRIRVLLENHKGAGADKSLKARPGLSLLVEDESTSILFDTGPDGSFMQNALAMGIDLSDVSAVVLSHGHYDHCGGVPWLPDSSRIICHPDIARERYAAMTFLGITRKIKKLSCEVDYSRYRMMYTRDPLPIGENFIWSGEIPVVAPEAYGIFGGHDA
;
A
#
# COMPACT_ATOMS: atom_id res chain seq x y z
N MET A 1 4.80 -21.99 -13.84
CA MET A 1 5.08 -20.75 -13.10
C MET A 1 4.69 -19.57 -13.95
N ALA A 2 3.40 -19.24 -13.95
CA ALA A 2 2.91 -18.02 -14.58
C ALA A 2 2.67 -16.95 -13.51
N LEU A 3 3.48 -15.89 -13.53
CA LEU A 3 3.22 -14.69 -12.74
C LEU A 3 2.00 -13.96 -13.32
N ARG A 4 1.01 -13.68 -12.48
CA ARG A 4 -0.15 -12.86 -12.83
C ARG A 4 -0.16 -11.60 -11.98
N ILE A 5 -0.39 -10.46 -12.63
CA ILE A 5 -0.62 -9.19 -11.95
C ILE A 5 -1.96 -8.64 -12.41
N ARG A 6 -2.84 -8.34 -11.46
CA ARG A 6 -4.15 -7.73 -11.70
C ARG A 6 -4.18 -6.36 -11.04
N VAL A 7 -4.53 -5.34 -11.81
CA VAL A 7 -4.68 -3.98 -11.29
C VAL A 7 -6.07 -3.86 -10.68
N LEU A 8 -6.15 -3.85 -9.35
CA LEU A 8 -7.41 -3.71 -8.62
C LEU A 8 -7.79 -2.24 -8.46
N LEU A 9 -6.82 -1.33 -8.43
CA LEU A 9 -7.06 0.11 -8.39
C LEU A 9 -5.86 0.87 -8.95
N GLU A 10 -6.14 1.90 -9.74
CA GLU A 10 -5.17 2.85 -10.28
C GLU A 10 -5.89 4.20 -10.51
N ASN A 11 -5.11 5.25 -10.75
CA ASN A 11 -5.59 6.61 -10.98
C ASN A 11 -6.51 6.69 -12.21
N HIS A 12 -6.29 5.83 -13.19
CA HIS A 12 -7.03 5.80 -14.44
C HIS A 12 -7.51 4.39 -14.80
N LYS A 13 -8.57 4.35 -15.61
CA LYS A 13 -9.01 3.10 -16.23
C LYS A 13 -8.21 2.84 -17.49
N GLY A 14 -7.77 1.60 -17.66
CA GLY A 14 -7.20 1.15 -18.92
C GLY A 14 -8.22 1.23 -20.08
N ALA A 15 -7.72 1.36 -21.30
CA ALA A 15 -8.56 1.29 -22.48
C ALA A 15 -9.33 -0.05 -22.53
N GLY A 16 -10.65 0.01 -22.67
CA GLY A 16 -11.51 -1.18 -22.68
C GLY A 16 -11.78 -1.81 -21.31
N ALA A 17 -11.33 -1.19 -20.21
CA ALA A 17 -11.70 -1.64 -18.86
C ALA A 17 -13.22 -1.58 -18.66
N ASP A 18 -13.75 -2.50 -17.86
CA ASP A 18 -15.17 -2.51 -17.51
C ASP A 18 -15.58 -1.16 -16.89
N LYS A 19 -16.71 -0.63 -17.35
CA LYS A 19 -17.27 0.62 -16.89
C LYS A 19 -17.65 0.58 -15.41
N SER A 20 -17.94 -0.60 -14.88
CA SER A 20 -18.24 -0.85 -13.46
C SER A 20 -17.05 -0.57 -12.53
N LEU A 21 -15.81 -0.66 -13.04
CA LEU A 21 -14.61 -0.41 -12.27
C LEU A 21 -14.46 1.07 -11.90
N LYS A 22 -13.96 1.29 -10.68
CA LYS A 22 -13.68 2.60 -10.11
C LYS A 22 -12.19 2.92 -10.27
N ALA A 23 -11.89 4.13 -10.71
CA ALA A 23 -10.54 4.69 -10.68
C ALA A 23 -10.46 5.72 -9.55
N ARG A 24 -9.36 5.71 -8.81
CA ARG A 24 -9.09 6.61 -7.68
C ARG A 24 -7.59 6.88 -7.63
N PRO A 25 -7.14 8.08 -7.21
CA PRO A 25 -5.73 8.33 -6.94
C PRO A 25 -5.22 7.33 -5.89
N GLY A 26 -4.25 6.50 -6.28
CA GLY A 26 -3.71 5.43 -5.45
C GLY A 26 -3.49 4.14 -6.22
N LEU A 27 -2.98 3.13 -5.51
CA LEU A 27 -2.61 1.85 -6.10
C LEU A 27 -3.13 0.68 -5.27
N SER A 28 -3.64 -0.34 -5.96
CA SER A 28 -3.80 -1.67 -5.39
C SER A 28 -3.64 -2.72 -6.48
N LEU A 29 -2.78 -3.70 -6.24
CA LEU A 29 -2.47 -4.78 -7.18
C LEU A 29 -2.67 -6.13 -6.49
N LEU A 30 -3.18 -7.10 -7.22
CA LEU A 30 -3.12 -8.50 -6.82
C LEU A 30 -2.04 -9.20 -7.66
N VAL A 31 -0.99 -9.67 -6.99
CA VAL A 31 0.19 -10.31 -7.57
C VAL A 31 0.21 -11.77 -7.14
N GLU A 32 0.20 -12.69 -8.09
CA GLU A 32 0.00 -14.11 -7.78
C GLU A 32 0.84 -15.03 -8.67
N ASP A 33 1.25 -16.15 -8.07
CA ASP A 33 1.66 -17.36 -8.79
C ASP A 33 0.72 -18.53 -8.44
N GLU A 34 1.13 -19.77 -8.70
CA GLU A 34 0.32 -20.97 -8.43
C GLU A 34 0.09 -21.25 -6.93
N SER A 35 0.90 -20.66 -6.04
CA SER A 35 0.99 -21.00 -4.61
C SER A 35 0.76 -19.82 -3.68
N THR A 36 1.02 -18.60 -4.14
CA THR A 36 1.12 -17.40 -3.32
C THR A 36 0.32 -16.27 -3.96
N SER A 37 -0.49 -15.60 -3.16
CA SER A 37 -1.27 -14.42 -3.54
C SER A 37 -0.94 -13.23 -2.64
N ILE A 38 -0.58 -12.12 -3.26
CA ILE A 38 -0.15 -10.90 -2.57
C ILE A 38 -1.05 -9.75 -2.99
N LEU A 39 -1.72 -9.15 -2.02
CA LEU A 39 -2.36 -7.85 -2.20
C LEU A 39 -1.32 -6.75 -1.92
N PHE A 40 -0.82 -6.11 -2.97
CA PHE A 40 0.13 -5.01 -2.87
C PHE A 40 -0.61 -3.67 -2.88
N ASP A 41 -0.56 -2.96 -1.76
CA ASP A 41 -1.32 -1.75 -1.46
C ASP A 41 -2.86 -1.92 -1.57
N THR A 42 -3.58 -0.94 -1.03
CA THR A 42 -5.05 -1.00 -0.82
C THR A 42 -5.77 0.24 -1.37
N GLY A 43 -5.06 1.14 -2.05
CA GLY A 43 -5.66 2.38 -2.50
C GLY A 43 -6.05 3.34 -1.37
N PRO A 44 -6.84 4.38 -1.69
CA PRO A 44 -7.30 5.39 -0.75
C PRO A 44 -8.50 4.97 0.11
N ASP A 45 -9.25 3.96 -0.31
CA ASP A 45 -10.50 3.51 0.31
C ASP A 45 -10.88 2.10 -0.16
N GLY A 46 -12.03 1.57 0.27
CA GLY A 46 -12.54 0.26 -0.13
C GLY A 46 -12.87 0.05 -1.62
N SER A 47 -12.53 0.97 -2.52
CA SER A 47 -12.74 0.81 -3.98
C SER A 47 -11.98 -0.38 -4.55
N PHE A 48 -10.79 -0.72 -4.03
CA PHE A 48 -10.04 -1.90 -4.50
C PHE A 48 -10.84 -3.21 -4.30
N MET A 49 -11.51 -3.34 -3.16
CA MET A 49 -12.35 -4.50 -2.82
C MET A 49 -13.59 -4.56 -3.72
N GLN A 50 -14.18 -3.40 -4.03
CA GLN A 50 -15.32 -3.31 -4.94
C GLN A 50 -14.93 -3.69 -6.38
N ASN A 51 -13.74 -3.28 -6.83
CA ASN A 51 -13.20 -3.67 -8.13
C ASN A 51 -12.88 -5.17 -8.17
N ALA A 52 -12.27 -5.73 -7.11
CA ALA A 52 -12.03 -7.16 -7.00
C ALA A 52 -13.35 -7.96 -7.13
N LEU A 53 -14.39 -7.55 -6.41
CA LEU A 53 -15.72 -8.15 -6.53
C LEU A 53 -16.29 -8.06 -7.95
N ALA A 54 -16.20 -6.89 -8.59
CA ALA A 54 -16.66 -6.70 -9.97
C ALA A 54 -15.88 -7.56 -10.98
N MET A 55 -14.62 -7.87 -10.70
CA MET A 55 -13.76 -8.76 -11.48
C MET A 55 -13.95 -10.25 -11.15
N GLY A 56 -14.82 -10.60 -10.18
CA GLY A 56 -15.00 -11.97 -9.73
C GLY A 56 -13.80 -12.53 -8.95
N ILE A 57 -13.08 -11.67 -8.25
CA ILE A 57 -11.88 -11.99 -7.47
C ILE A 57 -12.22 -12.04 -5.99
N ASP A 58 -11.84 -13.13 -5.33
CA ASP A 58 -11.89 -13.27 -3.88
C ASP A 58 -10.56 -12.83 -3.26
N LEU A 59 -10.63 -11.90 -2.30
CA LEU A 59 -9.47 -11.39 -1.55
C LEU A 59 -9.48 -11.84 -0.08
N SER A 60 -10.41 -12.72 0.32
CA SER A 60 -10.59 -13.12 1.72
C SER A 60 -9.43 -13.96 2.27
N ASP A 61 -8.68 -14.64 1.40
CA ASP A 61 -7.59 -15.54 1.77
C ASP A 61 -6.30 -15.28 0.97
N VAL A 62 -5.92 -13.99 0.87
CA VAL A 62 -4.60 -13.65 0.30
C VAL A 62 -3.47 -14.08 1.24
N SER A 63 -2.38 -14.64 0.70
CA SER A 63 -1.24 -15.12 1.49
C SER A 63 -0.59 -14.01 2.33
N ALA A 64 -0.54 -12.80 1.77
CA ALA A 64 -0.12 -11.59 2.48
C ALA A 64 -0.69 -10.33 1.83
N VAL A 65 -0.84 -9.29 2.64
CA VAL A 65 -0.95 -7.90 2.19
C VAL A 65 0.41 -7.24 2.37
N VAL A 66 0.90 -6.54 1.36
CA VAL A 66 2.15 -5.76 1.42
C VAL A 66 1.79 -4.30 1.29
N LEU A 67 2.24 -3.47 2.24
CA LEU A 67 2.09 -2.02 2.16
C LEU A 67 3.43 -1.39 1.80
N SER A 68 3.46 -0.70 0.66
CA SER A 68 4.67 -0.09 0.14
C SER A 68 5.16 1.05 1.04
N HIS A 69 4.25 1.92 1.47
CA HIS A 69 4.52 3.04 2.37
C HIS A 69 3.22 3.64 2.94
N GLY A 70 3.35 4.46 4.00
CA GLY A 70 2.23 4.92 4.80
C GLY A 70 1.48 6.14 4.27
N HIS A 71 1.31 6.27 2.94
CA HIS A 71 0.43 7.30 2.38
C HIS A 71 -1.02 6.81 2.28
N TYR A 72 -1.97 7.74 2.37
CA TYR A 72 -3.40 7.45 2.42
C TYR A 72 -3.87 6.77 1.14
N ASP A 73 -3.29 7.09 0.00
CA ASP A 73 -3.62 6.53 -1.31
C ASP A 73 -3.06 5.12 -1.55
N HIS A 74 -2.33 4.58 -0.57
CA HIS A 74 -1.81 3.20 -0.56
C HIS A 74 -2.35 2.39 0.61
N CYS A 75 -2.50 3.00 1.78
CA CYS A 75 -2.94 2.35 3.03
C CYS A 75 -4.39 2.67 3.42
N GLY A 76 -5.09 3.53 2.68
CA GLY A 76 -6.42 4.00 3.01
C GLY A 76 -7.49 2.91 2.95
N GLY A 77 -7.29 1.88 2.13
CA GLY A 77 -8.17 0.72 2.05
C GLY A 77 -7.97 -0.33 3.14
N VAL A 78 -6.92 -0.23 3.98
CA VAL A 78 -6.64 -1.23 5.04
C VAL A 78 -7.85 -1.53 5.94
N PRO A 79 -8.67 -0.55 6.39
CA PRO A 79 -9.84 -0.84 7.24
C PRO A 79 -10.88 -1.80 6.67
N TRP A 80 -10.87 -2.04 5.35
CA TRP A 80 -11.76 -2.97 4.65
C TRP A 80 -11.21 -4.39 4.52
N LEU A 81 -9.99 -4.64 5.01
CA LEU A 81 -9.40 -5.97 5.03
C LEU A 81 -10.04 -6.85 6.12
N PRO A 82 -10.08 -8.18 5.94
CA PRO A 82 -10.40 -9.11 7.02
C PRO A 82 -9.43 -8.97 8.20
N ASP A 83 -9.91 -9.11 9.43
CA ASP A 83 -9.05 -9.07 10.64
C ASP A 83 -7.98 -10.18 10.64
N SER A 84 -8.23 -11.28 9.91
CA SER A 84 -7.26 -12.37 9.70
C SER A 84 -6.07 -12.00 8.82
N SER A 85 -6.09 -10.82 8.18
CA SER A 85 -5.07 -10.42 7.22
C SER A 85 -3.68 -10.37 7.83
N ARG A 86 -2.72 -11.00 7.15
CA ARG A 86 -1.30 -10.86 7.42
C ARG A 86 -0.76 -9.67 6.64
N ILE A 87 -0.29 -8.63 7.34
CA ILE A 87 0.21 -7.40 6.70
C ILE A 87 1.72 -7.28 6.91
N ILE A 88 2.47 -7.22 5.81
CA ILE A 88 3.92 -7.02 5.78
C ILE A 88 4.20 -5.58 5.39
N CYS A 89 5.00 -4.87 6.19
CA CYS A 89 5.33 -3.48 5.92
C CYS A 89 6.59 -3.04 6.68
N HIS A 90 7.07 -1.85 6.32
CA HIS A 90 8.15 -1.19 7.06
C HIS A 90 7.66 -0.72 8.46
N PRO A 91 8.49 -0.75 9.53
CA PRO A 91 8.09 -0.31 10.88
C PRO A 91 7.53 1.11 10.94
N ASP A 92 7.99 1.98 10.04
CA ASP A 92 7.57 3.38 9.94
C ASP A 92 6.23 3.58 9.21
N ILE A 93 5.46 2.52 8.91
CA ILE A 93 4.21 2.63 8.16
C ILE A 93 3.25 3.64 8.79
N ALA A 94 3.14 3.65 10.12
CA ALA A 94 2.22 4.52 10.86
C ALA A 94 2.76 5.94 11.12
N ARG A 95 4.00 6.26 10.71
CA ARG A 95 4.55 7.62 10.89
C ARG A 95 3.71 8.63 10.12
N GLU A 96 3.41 9.76 10.75
CA GLU A 96 2.74 10.84 10.06
C GLU A 96 3.61 11.37 8.93
N ARG A 97 2.98 11.64 7.79
CA ARG A 97 3.64 12.17 6.59
C ARG A 97 2.88 13.37 6.08
N TYR A 98 3.59 14.35 5.55
CA TYR A 98 3.00 15.58 5.02
C TYR A 98 3.63 15.96 3.69
N ALA A 99 2.80 16.40 2.75
CA ALA A 99 3.27 17.24 1.66
C ALA A 99 3.71 18.57 2.25
N ALA A 100 4.90 19.03 1.90
CA ALA A 100 5.46 20.26 2.39
C ALA A 100 6.04 21.09 1.25
N MET A 101 6.11 22.40 1.46
CA MET A 101 6.76 23.32 0.54
C MET A 101 7.80 24.11 1.30
N THR A 102 9.01 24.15 0.74
CA THR A 102 10.11 24.95 1.26
C THR A 102 10.21 26.22 0.43
N PHE A 103 10.02 27.37 1.07
CA PHE A 103 10.18 28.68 0.45
C PHE A 103 11.05 29.56 1.32
N LEU A 104 12.12 30.13 0.74
CA LEU A 104 13.12 30.94 1.46
C LEU A 104 13.69 30.26 2.71
N GLY A 105 13.94 28.95 2.65
CA GLY A 105 14.49 28.16 3.77
C GLY A 105 13.48 27.79 4.86
N ILE A 106 12.21 28.16 4.71
CA ILE A 106 11.14 27.80 5.66
C ILE A 106 10.28 26.69 5.05
N THR A 107 10.21 25.55 5.73
CA THR A 107 9.36 24.42 5.34
C THR A 107 8.00 24.51 6.03
N ARG A 108 6.91 24.51 5.23
CA ARG A 108 5.54 24.48 5.76
C ARG A 108 4.80 23.23 5.31
N LYS A 109 4.14 22.56 6.25
CA LYS A 109 3.20 21.46 6.00
C LYS A 109 1.98 22.01 5.24
N ILE A 110 1.64 21.38 4.12
CA ILE A 110 0.48 21.74 3.29
C ILE A 110 -0.66 20.76 3.51
N LYS A 111 -0.37 19.46 3.50
CA LYS A 111 -1.39 18.41 3.54
C LYS A 111 -0.86 17.17 4.26
N LYS A 112 -1.64 16.62 5.20
CA LYS A 112 -1.35 15.31 5.80
C LYS A 112 -1.56 14.23 4.74
N LEU A 113 -0.54 13.40 4.54
CA LEU A 113 -0.51 12.29 3.58
C LEU A 113 -0.70 10.93 4.25
N SER A 114 -0.47 10.79 5.55
CA SER A 114 -0.72 9.54 6.27
C SER A 114 -2.19 9.38 6.65
N CYS A 115 -2.70 8.16 6.62
CA CYS A 115 -4.00 7.80 7.17
C CYS A 115 -3.89 7.33 8.64
N GLU A 116 -4.99 7.46 9.39
CA GLU A 116 -5.12 6.87 10.71
C GLU A 116 -5.76 5.49 10.56
N VAL A 117 -4.94 4.46 10.76
CA VAL A 117 -5.34 3.06 10.61
C VAL A 117 -5.04 2.35 11.92
N ASP A 118 -6.05 1.65 12.44
CA ASP A 118 -5.86 0.73 13.57
C ASP A 118 -5.25 -0.58 13.07
N TYR A 119 -3.93 -0.63 13.05
CA TYR A 119 -3.17 -1.83 12.66
C TYR A 119 -3.25 -2.96 13.70
N SER A 120 -3.74 -2.71 14.93
CA SER A 120 -3.82 -3.73 15.98
C SER A 120 -4.83 -4.84 15.68
N ARG A 121 -5.73 -4.58 14.72
CA ARG A 121 -6.71 -5.56 14.20
C ARG A 121 -6.09 -6.71 13.41
N TYR A 122 -4.85 -6.55 12.92
CA TYR A 122 -4.27 -7.44 11.92
C TYR A 122 -3.02 -8.16 12.43
N ARG A 123 -2.64 -9.22 11.70
CA ARG A 123 -1.37 -9.91 11.96
C ARG A 123 -0.21 -9.16 11.28
N MET A 124 0.32 -8.18 12.00
CA MET A 124 1.41 -7.32 11.49
C MET A 124 2.77 -8.03 11.47
N MET A 125 3.52 -7.81 10.39
CA MET A 125 4.93 -8.17 10.24
C MET A 125 5.72 -6.94 9.83
N TYR A 126 6.28 -6.27 10.84
CA TYR A 126 7.15 -5.10 10.63
C TYR A 126 8.58 -5.55 10.38
N THR A 127 9.17 -5.16 9.24
CA THR A 127 10.57 -5.48 8.94
C THR A 127 11.22 -4.41 8.08
N ARG A 128 12.50 -4.15 8.34
CA ARG A 128 13.41 -3.40 7.45
C ARG A 128 14.19 -4.33 6.54
N ASP A 129 14.32 -5.59 6.92
CA ASP A 129 15.07 -6.59 6.18
C ASP A 129 14.21 -7.30 5.14
N PRO A 130 14.83 -7.87 4.09
CA PRO A 130 14.13 -8.71 3.14
C PRO A 130 13.38 -9.86 3.82
N LEU A 131 12.16 -10.14 3.37
CA LEU A 131 11.29 -11.17 3.94
C LEU A 131 10.67 -12.03 2.83
N PRO A 132 10.97 -13.33 2.76
CA PRO A 132 10.26 -14.25 1.87
C PRO A 132 8.78 -14.33 2.22
N ILE A 133 7.93 -14.25 1.20
CA ILE A 133 6.47 -14.36 1.33
C ILE A 133 6.01 -15.76 0.89
N GLY A 134 6.66 -16.32 -0.12
CA GLY A 134 6.48 -17.67 -0.65
C GLY A 134 7.76 -18.14 -1.35
N GLU A 135 7.68 -19.18 -2.18
CA GLU A 135 8.86 -19.71 -2.89
C GLU A 135 9.45 -18.71 -3.89
N ASN A 136 8.61 -17.89 -4.52
CA ASN A 136 9.01 -17.01 -5.64
C ASN A 136 8.89 -15.51 -5.32
N PHE A 137 8.44 -15.16 -4.11
CA PHE A 137 8.18 -13.78 -3.73
C PHE A 137 8.96 -13.39 -2.49
N ILE A 138 9.57 -12.21 -2.56
CA ILE A 138 10.27 -11.57 -1.47
C ILE A 138 9.80 -10.12 -1.35
N TRP A 139 9.49 -9.69 -0.12
CA TRP A 139 9.45 -8.27 0.22
C TRP A 139 10.89 -7.81 0.39
N SER A 140 11.33 -6.80 -0.36
CA SER A 140 12.74 -6.37 -0.36
C SER A 140 13.20 -5.78 0.97
N GLY A 141 12.28 -5.31 1.82
CA GLY A 141 12.63 -4.46 2.94
C GLY A 141 13.06 -3.06 2.47
N GLU A 142 13.79 -2.37 3.34
CA GLU A 142 14.37 -1.05 3.12
C GLU A 142 15.51 -1.15 2.10
N ILE A 143 15.44 -0.35 1.04
CA ILE A 143 16.53 -0.26 0.06
C ILE A 143 17.57 0.73 0.60
N PRO A 144 18.80 0.28 0.89
CA PRO A 144 19.84 1.16 1.40
C PRO A 144 20.23 2.20 0.35
N VAL A 145 20.15 3.47 0.73
CA VAL A 145 20.57 4.60 -0.10
C VAL A 145 21.54 5.47 0.68
N VAL A 146 22.57 6.00 0.01
CA VAL A 146 23.66 6.77 0.64
C VAL A 146 23.15 8.05 1.30
N ALA A 147 22.17 8.70 0.67
CA ALA A 147 21.52 9.89 1.19
C ALA A 147 20.02 9.82 0.83
N PRO A 148 19.16 9.26 1.70
CA PRO A 148 17.73 9.18 1.43
C PRO A 148 17.11 10.59 1.41
N GLU A 149 16.52 10.97 0.29
CA GLU A 149 15.67 12.16 0.19
C GLU A 149 14.22 11.73 0.19
N ALA A 150 13.50 12.03 1.27
CA ALA A 150 12.07 11.74 1.37
C ALA A 150 11.28 12.82 0.63
N TYR A 151 10.35 12.40 -0.24
CA TYR A 151 9.34 13.32 -0.76
C TYR A 151 8.30 13.59 0.33
N GLY A 152 8.36 14.80 0.91
CA GLY A 152 7.52 15.22 2.04
C GLY A 152 8.29 15.25 3.36
N ILE A 153 7.58 15.52 4.46
CA ILE A 153 8.17 15.56 5.81
C ILE A 153 7.43 14.64 6.77
N PHE A 154 8.14 14.05 7.71
CA PHE A 154 7.56 13.28 8.79
C PHE A 154 6.93 14.19 9.87
N GLY A 155 5.94 13.69 10.60
CA GLY A 155 5.48 14.32 11.84
C GLY A 155 6.53 14.19 12.95
N GLY A 156 6.90 15.30 13.58
CA GLY A 156 7.92 15.41 14.63
C GLY A 156 8.38 16.86 14.81
N HIS A 157 9.12 17.15 15.89
CA HIS A 157 9.65 18.49 16.25
C HIS A 157 10.84 18.92 15.39
N ASP A 158 11.34 18.07 14.50
CA ASP A 158 12.48 18.35 13.63
C ASP A 158 12.00 18.93 12.29
N ALA A 159 11.39 20.12 12.35
CA ALA A 159 11.12 21.00 11.21
C ALA A 159 11.66 22.39 11.52
#